data_AF-A0A523LE84-F1
#
_entry.id   AF-A0A523LE84-F1
#
_cell.length_a   1.000
_cell.length_b   1.000
_cell.length_c   1.000
_cell.angle_alpha   90.00
_cell.angle_beta   90.00
_cell.angle_gamma   90.00
#
_symmetry.space_group_name_H-M   'P 1'
#
loop_
_entity.id
_entity.type
_entity.pdbx_description
1 polymer ?
#
loop_
_entity_poly.entity_id
_entity_poly.type
_entity_poly.pdbx_seq_one_letter_code
_entity_poly.pdbx_strand_id
1 'polypeptide(L)' 'MRVSLEPGWVLHTRPYRETSMLVEAFTRGHGRIGLVARGARGAKSRL' A
#
# COMPACT_ATOMS: atom_id res chain seq x y z
N MET A 1 5.51 15.02 -3.89
CA MET A 1 4.32 15.22 -3.04
C MET A 1 4.18 14.03 -2.11
N ARG A 2 4.10 14.24 -0.79
CA ARG A 2 3.98 13.17 0.22
C ARG A 2 2.60 13.24 0.85
N VAL A 3 1.81 12.18 0.70
CA VAL A 3 0.50 12.04 1.36
C VAL A 3 0.71 11.37 2.70
N SER A 4 0.18 11.93 3.78
CA SER A 4 0.37 11.43 5.15
C SER A 4 -0.98 11.28 5.84
N LEU A 5 -1.22 10.10 6.44
CA LEU A 5 -2.39 9.81 7.28
C LEU A 5 -3.76 10.09 6.63
N GLU A 6 -3.86 9.84 5.32
CA GLU A 6 -5.12 9.93 4.59
C GLU A 6 -5.91 8.61 4.70
N PRO A 7 -7.18 8.64 5.13
CA PRO A 7 -8.04 7.46 5.10
C PRO A 7 -8.26 6.95 3.67
N GLY A 8 -8.24 5.64 3.51
CA GLY A 8 -8.49 5.03 2.22
C GLY A 8 -8.80 3.54 2.32
N TRP A 9 -9.25 3.00 1.20
CA TRP A 9 -9.55 1.57 1.05
C TRP A 9 -8.54 0.94 0.11
N VAL A 10 -8.08 -0.27 0.46
CA VAL A 10 -7.26 -1.09 -0.44
C VAL A 10 -8.17 -1.67 -1.51
N LEU A 11 -7.82 -1.43 -2.77
CA LEU A 11 -8.52 -1.98 -3.94
C LEU A 11 -7.87 -3.29 -4.40
N HIS A 12 -6.54 -3.29 -4.52
CA HIS A 12 -5.80 -4.45 -5.02
C HIS A 12 -4.41 -4.52 -4.39
N THR A 13 -3.92 -5.74 -4.24
CA THR A 13 -2.58 -6.04 -3.75
C THR A 13 -1.92 -7.09 -4.62
N ARG A 14 -0.63 -6.90 -4.94
CA ARG A 14 0.16 -7.90 -5.67
C ARG A 14 1.57 -8.04 -5.10
N PRO A 15 2.13 -9.26 -5.03
CA PRO A 15 3.52 -9.48 -4.65
C PRO A 15 4.50 -8.62 -5.45
N TYR A 16 5.52 -8.08 -4.78
CA TYR A 16 6.56 -7.27 -5.43
C TYR A 16 7.92 -7.42 -4.73
N ARG A 17 8.96 -7.78 -5.49
CA ARG A 17 10.33 -8.05 -4.98
C ARG A 17 10.34 -9.08 -3.84
N GLU A 18 11.38 -9.16 -2.99
CA GLU A 18 11.45 -10.18 -1.93
C GLU A 18 10.20 -10.18 -1.03
N THR A 19 10.08 -9.19 -0.15
CA THR A 19 9.05 -9.16 0.91
C THR A 19 8.09 -7.99 0.76
N SER A 20 8.18 -7.22 -0.32
CA SER A 20 7.33 -6.04 -0.52
C SER A 20 6.05 -6.38 -1.29
N MET A 21 5.11 -5.44 -1.33
CA MET A 21 3.85 -5.58 -2.05
C MET A 21 3.50 -4.26 -2.72
N LEU A 22 2.96 -4.33 -3.93
CA LEU A 22 2.32 -3.18 -4.56
C LEU A 22 0.86 -3.15 -4.11
N VAL A 23 0.41 -1.97 -3.69
CA VAL A 23 -0.94 -1.74 -3.17
C VAL A 23 -1.58 -0.62 -3.99
N GLU A 24 -2.78 -0.86 -4.47
CA GLU A 24 -3.63 0.16 -5.05
C GLU A 24 -4.68 0.56 -4.02
N ALA A 25 -4.78 1.85 -3.71
CA ALA A 25 -5.70 2.37 -2.72
C ALA A 25 -6.56 3.49 -3.30
N PHE A 26 -7.79 3.61 -2.81
CA PHE A 26 -8.67 4.73 -3.09
C PHE A 26 -8.81 5.61 -1.85
N THR A 27 -8.54 6.90 -2.02
CA THR A 27 -8.59 7.92 -0.96
C THR A 27 -9.55 9.03 -1.37
N ARG A 28 -10.09 9.75 -0.39
CA ARG A 28 -11.01 10.86 -0.66
C ARG A 28 -10.28 12.06 -1.30
N GLY A 29 -9.11 12.43 -0.76
CA GLY A 29 -8.38 13.62 -1.19
C GLY A 29 -7.53 13.44 -2.46
N HIS A 30 -7.14 12.21 -2.79
CA HIS A 30 -6.17 11.94 -3.88
C HIS A 30 -6.69 10.94 -4.91
N GLY A 31 -7.94 10.46 -4.75
CA GLY A 31 -8.50 9.43 -5.60
C GLY A 31 -7.69 8.14 -5.52
N ARG A 32 -7.43 7.53 -6.68
CA ARG A 32 -6.73 6.25 -6.79
C ARG A 32 -5.22 6.46 -6.80
N ILE A 33 -4.53 5.86 -5.84
CA ILE A 33 -3.09 6.00 -5.64
C ILE A 33 -2.39 4.64 -5.57
N GLY A 34 -1.18 4.57 -6.11
CA GLY A 34 -0.30 3.40 -6.03
C GLY A 34 0.71 3.54 -4.89
N LEU A 35 0.92 2.47 -4.13
CA LEU A 35 1.79 2.42 -2.96
C LEU A 35 2.71 1.19 -3.02
N VAL A 36 3.86 1.30 -2.36
CA VAL A 36 4.75 0.16 -2.08
C VAL A 36 4.74 -0.11 -0.58
N ALA A 37 4.12 -1.21 -0.17
CA ALA A 37 4.17 -1.69 1.21
C ALA A 37 5.44 -2.53 1.40
N ARG A 38 6.52 -1.88 1.84
CA ARG A 38 7.83 -2.53 2.05
C ARG A 38 7.75 -3.52 3.21
N GLY A 39 8.24 -4.74 2.98
CA GLY A 39 8.27 -5.78 4.02
C GLY A 39 6.91 -6.37 4.39
N ALA A 40 5.84 -6.01 3.68
CA ALA A 40 4.46 -6.45 3.96
C ALA A 40 4.27 -7.97 3.96
N ARG A 41 5.11 -8.71 3.22
CA ARG A 41 5.12 -10.18 3.16
C ARG A 41 6.23 -10.82 4.00
N GLY A 42 6.95 -10.04 4.81
CA GLY A 42 8.00 -10.56 5.68
C GLY A 42 7.45 -11.31 6.89
N ALA A 43 8.22 -12.23 7.48
CA ALA A 43 7.78 -13.06 8.61
C ALA A 43 7.37 -12.27 9.87
N LYS A 44 7.86 -11.04 10.04
CA LYS A 44 7.50 -10.13 11.15
C LYS A 44 6.39 -9.14 10.78
N SER A 45 5.81 -9.26 9.58
CA SER A 45 4.74 -8.38 9.14
C SER A 45 3.51 -8.57 10.02
N ARG A 46 2.88 -7.45 10.40
CA ARG A 46 1.59 -7.41 11.12
C ARG A 46 0.43 -6.98 10.20
N LEU A 47 0.72 -6.89 8.90
CA LEU A 47 -0.26 -6.64 7.84
C LEU A 47 -1.09 -7.89 7.59
#